data_AF-A0A378XI91-F1
#
_entry.id   AF-A0A378XI91-F1
#
_cell.length_a   1.000
_cell.length_b   1.000
_cell.length_c   1.000
_cell.angle_alpha   90.00
_cell.angle_beta   90.00
_cell.angle_gamma   90.00
#
_symmetry.space_group_name_H-M   'P 1'
#
loop_
_entity.id
_entity.type
_entity.pdbx_description
1 polymer ?
#
loop_
_entity_poly.entity_id
_entity_poly.type
_entity_poly.pdbx_seq_one_letter_code
_entity_poly.pdbx_strand_id
1 'polypeptide(L)'
;MSLQSERIADMCRQLGLYAMDEVWSKVAEHHLNSEGTYADFVEKLLSEELNAKALRSQSTLLKLATLPNIKTEVRTKTWTTLDR
;
A
#
# COMPACT_ATOMS: atom_id res chain seq x y z
N MET A 1 -19.90 -9.78 12.31
CA MET A 1 -18.95 -8.67 12.55
C MET A 1 -19.05 -8.30 14.02
N SER A 2 -17.95 -8.37 14.76
CA SER A 2 -17.95 -7.99 16.17
C SER A 2 -17.68 -6.49 16.29
N LEU A 3 -18.34 -5.79 17.20
CA LEU A 3 -18.11 -4.36 17.47
C LEU A 3 -16.64 -4.05 17.81
N GLN A 4 -15.94 -5.03 18.41
CA GLN A 4 -14.50 -4.92 18.67
C GLN A 4 -13.69 -4.89 17.38
N SER A 5 -14.05 -5.70 16.38
CA SER A 5 -13.41 -5.72 15.07
C SER A 5 -13.50 -4.35 14.38
N GLU A 6 -14.67 -3.71 14.42
CA GLU A 6 -14.87 -2.38 13.82
C GLU A 6 -14.04 -1.29 14.53
N ARG A 7 -13.97 -1.33 15.86
CA ARG A 7 -13.14 -0.40 16.63
C ARG A 7 -11.65 -0.56 16.31
N ILE A 8 -11.19 -1.80 16.17
CA ILE A 8 -9.82 -2.11 15.79
C ILE A 8 -9.54 -1.57 14.38
N ALA A 9 -10.46 -1.79 13.43
CA ALA A 9 -10.37 -1.24 12.08
C ALA A 9 -10.23 0.28 12.07
N ASP A 10 -11.04 0.99 12.85
CA ASP A 10 -10.97 2.46 12.96
C ASP A 10 -9.64 2.95 13.53
N MET A 11 -9.10 2.27 14.54
CA MET A 11 -7.78 2.61 15.10
C MET A 11 -6.66 2.32 14.09
N CYS A 12 -6.70 1.18 13.40
CA CYS A 12 -5.76 0.83 12.34
C CYS A 12 -5.78 1.86 11.21
N ARG A 13 -6.97 2.33 10.80
CA ARG A 13 -7.12 3.40 9.81
C ARG A 13 -6.51 4.72 10.27
N GLN A 14 -6.75 5.13 11.51
CA GLN A 14 -6.17 6.37 12.07
C GLN A 14 -4.64 6.33 12.15
N LEU A 15 -4.07 5.16 12.43
CA LEU A 15 -2.62 4.96 12.52
C LEU A 15 -1.96 4.66 11.15
N GLY A 16 -2.73 4.53 10.08
CA GLY A 16 -2.22 4.16 8.75
C GLY A 16 -1.64 2.74 8.69
N LEU A 17 -2.22 1.83 9.46
CA LEU A 17 -1.89 0.40 9.58
C LEU A 17 -2.87 -0.43 8.74
N TYR A 18 -2.83 -0.25 7.43
CA TYR A 18 -3.84 -0.78 6.51
C TYR A 18 -3.81 -2.30 6.37
N ALA A 19 -2.63 -2.93 6.48
CA ALA A 19 -2.52 -4.39 6.36
C ALA A 19 -2.97 -5.09 7.66
N MET A 20 -2.79 -4.43 8.80
CA MET A 20 -3.23 -4.97 10.08
C MET A 20 -4.74 -5.18 10.15
N ASP A 21 -5.54 -4.25 9.63
CA ASP A 21 -7.00 -4.33 9.65
C ASP A 21 -7.54 -5.59 8.94
N GLU A 22 -6.89 -5.99 7.84
CA GLU A 22 -7.28 -7.18 7.09
C GLU A 22 -6.75 -8.48 7.70
N VAL A 23 -5.54 -8.45 8.28
CA VAL A 23 -4.79 -9.66 8.63
C VAL A 23 -4.89 -10.04 10.11
N TRP A 24 -5.26 -9.11 11.00
CA TRP A 24 -5.21 -9.35 12.46
C TRP A 24 -6.09 -10.51 12.92
N SER A 25 -7.29 -10.67 12.35
CA SER A 25 -8.22 -11.73 12.72
C SER A 25 -7.64 -13.12 12.43
N LYS A 26 -7.03 -13.27 11.27
CA LYS A 26 -6.37 -14.51 10.82
C LYS A 26 -5.13 -14.82 11.65
N VAL A 27 -4.35 -13.80 12.00
CA VAL A 27 -3.16 -13.97 12.85
C VAL A 27 -3.56 -14.32 14.28
N ALA A 28 -4.66 -13.76 14.80
CA ALA A 28 -5.18 -14.07 16.13
C ALA A 28 -5.68 -15.53 16.20
N GLU A 29 -6.43 -15.99 15.19
CA GLU A 29 -6.87 -17.38 15.11
C GLU A 29 -5.69 -18.36 15.00
N HIS A 30 -4.68 -18.02 14.19
CA HIS A 30 -3.47 -18.83 14.11
C HIS A 30 -2.71 -18.89 15.44
N HIS A 31 -2.65 -17.79 16.18
CA HIS A 31 -1.98 -17.72 17.48
C HIS A 31 -2.69 -18.52 18.56
N LEU A 32 -4.01 -18.46 18.61
CA LEU A 32 -4.83 -19.29 19.51
C LEU A 32 -4.57 -20.80 19.31
N ASN A 33 -4.24 -21.19 18.08
CA ASN A 33 -3.95 -22.58 17.74
C ASN A 33 -2.47 -22.97 17.93
N SER A 34 -1.57 -22.02 18.14
CA SER A 34 -0.12 -22.23 18.00
C SER A 34 0.67 -22.26 19.32
N GLU A 35 0.04 -22.16 20.50
CA GLU A 35 0.74 -21.95 21.80
C GLU A 35 1.81 -20.84 21.75
N GLY A 36 1.67 -19.91 20.81
CA GLY A 36 2.62 -18.81 20.61
C GLY A 36 2.49 -17.79 21.73
N THR A 37 3.55 -17.04 21.97
CA THR A 37 3.49 -15.98 22.97
C THR A 37 2.76 -14.77 22.40
N TYR A 38 2.19 -13.94 23.28
CA TYR A 38 1.62 -12.65 22.87
C TYR A 38 2.65 -11.75 22.16
N ALA A 39 3.94 -11.89 22.49
CA ALA A 39 5.00 -11.16 21.82
C ALA A 39 5.12 -11.57 20.34
N ASP A 40 5.09 -12.87 20.04
CA ASP A 40 5.15 -13.37 18.66
C ASP A 40 3.91 -12.95 17.86
N PHE A 41 2.76 -12.78 18.52
CA PHE A 41 1.53 -12.28 17.88
C PHE A 41 1.72 -10.85 17.41
N VAL A 42 2.17 -9.97 18.29
CA VAL A 42 2.40 -8.55 17.98
C VAL A 42 3.50 -8.38 16.94
N GLU A 43 4.59 -9.14 17.05
CA GLU A 43 5.68 -9.12 16.08
C GLU A 43 5.21 -9.53 14.68
N LYS A 44 4.42 -10.61 14.58
CA LYS A 44 3.85 -11.06 13.31
C LYS A 44 2.91 -10.01 12.71
N LEU A 45 2.10 -9.36 13.55
CA LEU A 45 1.23 -8.27 13.10
C LEU A 45 2.04 -7.09 12.52
N LEU A 46 3.10 -6.66 13.21
CA LEU A 46 3.95 -5.53 12.81
C LEU A 46 4.76 -5.83 11.55
N SER A 47 5.28 -7.06 11.42
CA SER A 47 6.02 -7.47 10.23
C SER A 47 5.16 -7.47 8.96
N GLU A 48 3.89 -7.90 9.05
CA GLU A 48 2.95 -7.82 7.93
C GLU A 48 2.70 -6.37 7.47
N GLU A 49 2.55 -5.42 8.41
CA GLU A 49 2.40 -4.00 8.04
C GLU A 49 3.67 -3.42 7.41
N LEU A 50 4.84 -3.75 7.94
CA LEU A 50 6.12 -3.31 7.36
C LEU A 50 6.31 -3.87 5.94
N ASN A 51 6.00 -5.15 5.74
CA ASN A 51 6.05 -5.79 4.43
C ASN A 51 5.08 -5.12 3.45
N ALA A 52 3.85 -4.82 3.88
CA ALA A 52 2.88 -4.12 3.05
C ALA A 52 3.33 -2.70 2.69
N LYS A 53 3.94 -1.95 3.62
CA LYS A 53 4.55 -0.64 3.34
C LYS A 53 5.69 -0.75 2.34
N ALA A 54 6.58 -1.73 2.50
CA ALA A 54 7.69 -1.98 1.58
C ALA A 54 7.23 -2.41 0.19
N LEU A 55 6.15 -3.19 0.08
CA LEU A 55 5.60 -3.60 -1.21
C LEU A 55 4.95 -2.40 -1.92
N ARG A 56 4.25 -1.53 -1.18
CA ARG A 56 3.67 -0.30 -1.73
C ARG A 56 4.74 0.65 -2.27
N SER A 57 5.84 0.85 -1.53
CA SER A 57 6.94 1.71 -1.96
C SER A 57 7.68 1.17 -3.19
N GLN A 58 7.91 -0.15 -3.25
CA GLN A 58 8.49 -0.78 -4.43
C GLN A 58 7.55 -0.69 -5.65
N SER A 59 6.25 -0.88 -5.45
CA SER A 59 5.25 -0.76 -6.52
C SER A 59 5.19 0.67 -7.07
N THR A 60 5.25 1.70 -6.22
CA THR A 60 5.30 3.09 -6.71
C THR A 60 6.61 3.39 -7.43
N LEU A 61 7.76 2.92 -6.94
CA LEU A 61 9.04 3.07 -7.64
C LEU A 61 9.02 2.38 -9.02
N LEU A 62 8.49 1.17 -9.12
CA LEU A 62 8.29 0.46 -10.39
C LEU A 62 7.33 1.20 -11.33
N LYS A 63 6.23 1.75 -10.81
CA LYS A 63 5.28 2.55 -11.60
C LYS A 63 5.90 3.86 -12.10
N LEU A 64 6.75 4.51 -11.31
CA LEU A 64 7.47 5.71 -11.72
C LEU A 64 8.56 5.38 -12.76
N ALA A 65 9.25 4.24 -12.62
CA ALA A 65 10.23 3.76 -13.59
C ALA A 65 9.59 3.33 -14.93
N THR A 66 8.30 3.03 -14.94
CA THR A 66 7.52 2.69 -16.14
C THR A 66 6.73 3.87 -16.70
N LEU A 67 6.81 5.07 -16.11
CA LEU A 67 6.24 6.27 -16.73
C LEU A 67 6.92 6.50 -18.07
N PRO A 68 6.21 6.36 -19.20
CA PRO A 68 6.79 6.65 -20.50
C PRO A 68 7.13 8.14 -20.50
N ASN A 69 8.36 8.45 -20.93
CA ASN A 69 8.80 9.80 -21.24
C ASN A 69 7.89 10.34 -22.36
N ILE A 70 6.76 10.94 -22.01
CA ILE A 70 5.93 11.68 -22.94
C ILE A 70 6.74 12.92 -23.29
N LYS A 71 7.64 12.77 -24.26
CA LYS A 71 8.23 13.88 -24.98
C LYS A 71 7.06 14.59 -25.64
N THR A 72 6.57 15.62 -24.97
CA THR A 72 5.60 16.56 -25.54
C THR A 72 6.30 17.25 -26.71
N GLU A 73 6.23 16.63 -27.89
CA GLU A 73 6.53 17.31 -29.14
C GLU A 73 5.44 18.37 -29.32
N VAL A 74 5.72 19.55 -28.78
CA VAL A 74 5.05 20.79 -29.14
C VAL A 74 5.28 20.95 -30.64
N ARG A 75 4.25 20.61 -31.41
CA ARG A 75 4.16 20.79 -32.86
C ARG A 75 4.46 22.26 -33.19
N THR A 76 5.69 22.55 -33.59
CA THR A 76 6.09 23.85 -34.13
C THR A 76 5.30 24.07 -35.42
N LYS A 77 4.30 24.95 -35.37
CA LYS A 77 3.63 25.46 -36.57
C LYS A 77 4.65 26.32 -37.32
N THR A 78 5.27 25.75 -38.35
CA THR A 78 6.00 26.53 -39.36
C THR A 78 4.95 27.25 -40.21
N TRP A 79 4.70 28.52 -39.91
CA TRP A 79 4.10 29.44 -40.87
C TRP A 79 5.22 29.93 -41.79
N THR A 80 5.50 29.17 -42.83
CA THR A 80 6.29 29.63 -43.97
C THR A 80 5.31 30.23 -44.97
N THR A 81 5.38 31.55 -45.10
CA THR A 81 5.05 32.36 -46.28
C THR A 81 4.61 31.58 -47.52
N LEU A 82 3.33 31.69 -47.87
CA LEU A 82 2.87 31.49 -49.24
C LEU A 82 2.32 32.81 -49.77
N ASP A 83 3.25 33.51 -50.41
CA ASP A 83 3.04 34.55 -51.41
C ASP A 83 2.18 34.00 -52.56
N ARG A 84 0.93 34.48 -52.67
CA ARG A 84 0.25 34.78 -53.93
C ARG A 84 -1.02 35.60 -53.74
#